data_AF-A0A968I716-F1
#
_entry.id   AF-A0A968I716-F1
#
_cell.length_a   1.000
_cell.length_b   1.000
_cell.length_c   1.000
_cell.angle_alpha   90.00
_cell.angle_beta   90.00
_cell.angle_gamma   90.00
#
_symmetry.space_group_name_H-M   'P 1'
#
loop_
_entity.id
_entity.type
_entity.pdbx_description
1 polymer ?
#
loop_
_entity_poly.entity_id
_entity_poly.type
_entity_poly.pdbx_seq_one_letter_code
_entity_poly.pdbx_strand_id
1 'polypeptide(L)'
;MSDWISESPLDGATLENDVFSHGWRMDCPGANLDSLNAALRHGDLLETKLMAIGTTGGKHRELPTSLNGVPIVKVSEADAVGRGGLKMSGLEAALVVSAGTGTAMIAARGTTCAHVTGSAVGGGTLLAVRNAGAYGFV
;
A
#
# COMPACT_ATOMS: atom_id res chain seq x y z
N MET A 1 -22.46 -18.65 -3.68
CA MET A 1 -21.99 -17.27 -3.47
C MET A 1 -20.67 -17.40 -2.71
N SER A 2 -19.59 -17.58 -3.47
CA SER A 2 -18.31 -18.15 -3.03
C SER A 2 -17.46 -17.14 -2.27
N ASP A 3 -17.07 -17.45 -1.04
CA ASP A 3 -15.82 -17.17 -0.30
C ASP A 3 -14.94 -15.93 -0.63
N TRP A 4 -15.52 -14.78 -0.97
CA TRP A 4 -14.77 -13.51 -1.08
C TRP A 4 -14.25 -12.94 0.25
N ILE A 5 -14.51 -13.61 1.40
CA ILE A 5 -14.16 -13.13 2.76
C ILE A 5 -13.06 -14.00 3.41
N SER A 6 -12.52 -15.04 2.75
CA SER A 6 -11.54 -15.93 3.41
C SER A 6 -10.08 -15.48 3.35
N GLU A 7 -9.72 -14.53 2.49
CA GLU A 7 -8.35 -14.03 2.44
C GLU A 7 -8.21 -12.83 3.39
N SER A 8 -7.74 -13.10 4.61
CA SER A 8 -7.38 -12.02 5.52
C SER A 8 -6.20 -11.22 4.93
N PRO A 9 -6.13 -9.90 5.16
CA PRO A 9 -5.22 -9.01 4.43
C PRO A 9 -3.75 -9.43 4.60
N LEU A 10 -2.99 -9.33 3.51
CA LEU A 10 -1.54 -9.52 3.50
C LEU A 10 -0.83 -8.20 3.79
N ASP A 11 0.33 -8.25 4.46
CA ASP A 11 1.14 -7.06 4.75
C ASP A 11 2.29 -6.88 3.74
N GLY A 12 2.66 -7.95 3.03
CA GLY A 12 3.67 -7.91 1.98
C GLY A 12 3.50 -9.06 0.98
N ALA A 13 4.12 -8.88 -0.19
CA ALA A 13 4.12 -9.87 -1.26
C ALA A 13 5.37 -9.76 -2.15
N THR A 14 5.80 -10.90 -2.67
CA THR A 14 6.78 -11.00 -3.75
C THR A 14 6.05 -11.21 -5.07
N LEU A 15 6.49 -10.48 -6.09
CA LEU A 15 6.05 -10.67 -7.46
C LEU A 15 7.25 -11.07 -8.32
N GLU A 16 7.11 -12.15 -9.07
CA GLU A 16 8.09 -12.62 -10.05
C GLU A 16 7.50 -12.43 -11.46
N ASN A 17 8.15 -11.63 -12.30
CA ASN A 17 7.65 -11.31 -13.65
C ASN A 17 6.19 -10.82 -13.66
N ASP A 18 5.86 -9.90 -12.75
CA ASP A 18 4.50 -9.37 -12.52
C ASP A 18 3.47 -10.41 -12.01
N VAL A 19 3.89 -11.63 -11.65
CA VAL A 19 3.03 -12.67 -11.08
C VAL A 19 3.26 -12.76 -9.58
N PHE A 20 2.18 -12.72 -8.80
CA PHE A 20 2.22 -12.94 -7.36
C PHE A 20 2.77 -14.34 -7.06
N SER A 21 3.90 -14.42 -6.34
CA SER A 21 4.53 -15.70 -5.98
C SER A 21 4.26 -16.09 -4.53
N HIS A 22 4.47 -15.16 -3.60
CA HIS A 22 4.31 -15.40 -2.17
C HIS A 22 3.85 -14.14 -1.44
N GLY A 23 3.02 -14.31 -0.41
CA GLY A 23 2.57 -13.22 0.45
C GLY A 23 2.77 -13.56 1.91
N TRP A 24 3.06 -12.55 2.72
CA TRP A 24 3.29 -12.70 4.14
C TRP A 24 2.51 -11.66 4.95
N ARG A 25 2.41 -11.95 6.25
CA ARG A 25 1.94 -11.02 7.27
C ARG A 25 3.06 -10.67 8.21
N MET A 26 3.01 -9.45 8.75
CA MET A 26 3.93 -8.99 9.76
C MET A 26 3.21 -8.03 10.70
N ASP A 27 3.56 -8.07 11.98
CA ASP A 27 3.14 -7.01 12.90
C ASP A 27 3.89 -5.73 12.51
N CYS A 28 3.19 -4.84 11.81
CA CYS A 28 3.70 -3.55 11.36
C CYS A 28 3.36 -2.47 12.40
N PRO A 29 4.28 -2.05 13.30
CA PRO A 29 4.00 -0.96 14.24
C PRO A 29 3.83 0.41 13.54
N GLY A 30 4.12 0.52 12.24
CA GLY A 30 3.86 1.70 11.43
C GLY A 30 4.90 1.91 10.34
N ALA A 31 4.93 3.10 9.75
CA ALA A 31 5.91 3.45 8.71
C ALA A 31 7.24 3.89 9.35
N ASN A 32 8.05 2.94 9.79
CA ASN A 32 9.36 3.18 10.40
C ASN A 32 10.42 2.20 9.88
N LEU A 33 11.67 2.42 10.28
CA LEU A 33 12.81 1.61 9.85
C LEU A 33 12.71 0.15 10.30
N ASP A 34 12.15 -0.09 11.49
CA ASP A 34 11.98 -1.43 12.03
C ASP A 34 11.01 -2.25 11.18
N SER A 35 9.90 -1.64 10.77
CA SER A 35 8.90 -2.27 9.90
C SER A 35 9.47 -2.53 8.49
N LEU A 36 10.29 -1.61 7.98
CA LEU A 36 10.99 -1.82 6.70
C LEU A 36 11.99 -3.00 6.80
N ASN A 37 12.78 -3.07 7.88
CA ASN A 37 13.69 -4.19 8.11
C ASN A 37 12.94 -5.52 8.29
N ALA A 38 11.81 -5.51 8.99
CA ALA A 38 10.95 -6.68 9.13
C ALA A 38 10.42 -7.15 7.76
N ALA A 39 9.95 -6.21 6.92
CA ALA A 39 9.49 -6.53 5.57
C ALA A 39 10.58 -7.17 4.71
N LEU A 40 11.80 -6.63 4.76
CA LEU A 40 12.94 -7.19 4.02
C LEU A 40 13.35 -8.58 4.53
N ARG A 41 13.24 -8.84 5.84
CA ARG A 41 13.49 -10.17 6.42
C ARG A 41 12.45 -11.19 5.95
N HIS A 42 11.17 -10.84 6.02
CA HIS A 42 10.10 -11.75 5.62
C HIS A 42 10.11 -12.08 4.12
N GLY A 43 10.60 -11.16 3.29
CA GLY A 43 10.79 -11.42 1.86
C GLY A 43 12.12 -12.11 1.51
N ASP A 44 12.94 -12.51 2.49
CA ASP A 44 14.30 -13.04 2.27
C ASP A 44 15.21 -12.10 1.44
N LEU A 45 15.02 -10.79 1.57
CA LEU A 45 15.68 -9.76 0.75
C LEU A 45 16.91 -9.13 1.42
N LEU A 46 17.25 -9.47 2.66
CA LEU A 46 18.37 -8.84 3.38
C LEU A 46 19.74 -9.09 2.73
N GLU A 47 19.95 -10.29 2.19
CA GLU A 47 21.21 -10.68 1.53
C GLU A 47 21.15 -10.43 0.01
N THR A 48 20.00 -10.00 -0.50
CA THR A 48 19.81 -9.72 -1.92
C THR A 48 20.37 -8.35 -2.27
N LYS A 49 21.06 -8.26 -3.42
CA LYS A 49 21.52 -6.98 -3.96
C LYS A 49 20.35 -6.20 -4.57
N LEU A 50 19.61 -5.48 -3.72
CA LEU A 50 18.52 -4.60 -4.15
C LEU A 50 19.07 -3.39 -4.90
N MET A 51 18.41 -3.03 -6.00
CA MET A 51 18.77 -1.83 -6.78
C MET A 51 18.18 -0.54 -6.19
N ALA A 52 16.98 -0.63 -5.62
CA ALA A 52 16.25 0.49 -5.02
C ALA A 52 15.11 -0.01 -4.13
N ILE A 53 14.65 0.84 -3.22
CA ILE A 53 13.44 0.64 -2.41
C ILE A 53 12.48 1.79 -2.72
N GLY A 54 11.32 1.50 -3.32
CA GLY A 54 10.26 2.48 -3.55
C GLY A 54 9.37 2.63 -2.32
N THR A 55 9.11 3.87 -1.89
CA THR A 55 8.23 4.16 -0.73
C THR A 55 7.16 5.17 -1.10
N THR A 56 5.97 5.05 -0.53
CA THR A 56 4.84 5.97 -0.75
C THR A 56 3.99 6.14 0.51
N GLY A 57 2.89 6.90 0.42
CA GLY A 57 1.96 7.18 1.53
C GLY A 57 2.46 8.28 2.48
N GLY A 58 1.57 8.86 3.30
CA GLY A 58 1.86 10.09 4.04
C GLY A 58 3.06 10.07 5.00
N LYS A 59 3.43 8.90 5.52
CA LYS A 59 4.50 8.74 6.52
C LYS A 59 5.90 8.45 5.94
N HIS A 60 6.03 8.31 4.61
CA HIS A 60 7.32 7.99 3.97
C HIS A 60 8.39 9.10 4.14
N ARG A 61 8.00 10.30 4.60
CA ARG A 61 8.92 11.44 4.81
C ARG A 61 9.92 11.17 5.94
N GLU A 62 9.54 10.32 6.89
CA GLU A 62 10.33 9.95 8.07
C GLU A 62 11.39 8.88 7.76
N LEU A 63 11.33 8.25 6.58
CA LEU A 63 12.33 7.29 6.15
C LEU A 63 13.60 7.98 5.64
N PRO A 64 14.78 7.37 5.88
CA PRO A 64 16.05 7.86 5.37
C PRO A 64 16.09 7.82 3.84
N THR A 65 17.10 8.47 3.24
CA THR A 65 17.31 8.46 1.78
C THR A 65 17.94 7.17 1.26
N SER A 66 18.46 6.33 2.16
CA SER A 66 19.05 5.03 1.83
C SER A 66 19.03 4.08 3.02
N LEU A 67 19.02 2.77 2.76
CA LEU A 67 19.20 1.71 3.74
C LEU A 67 20.30 0.76 3.25
N ASN A 68 21.36 0.57 4.04
CA ASN A 68 22.51 -0.29 3.69
C ASN A 68 23.10 -0.04 2.29
N GLY A 69 23.14 1.24 1.87
CA GLY A 69 23.61 1.63 0.54
C GLY A 69 22.59 1.48 -0.60
N VAL A 70 21.42 0.90 -0.34
CA VAL A 70 20.31 0.83 -1.29
C VAL A 70 19.54 2.16 -1.27
N PRO A 71 19.34 2.83 -2.41
CA PRO A 71 18.61 4.10 -2.47
C PRO A 71 17.13 3.90 -2.15
N ILE A 72 16.58 4.77 -1.31
CA ILE A 72 15.14 4.84 -1.03
C ILE A 72 14.52 5.94 -1.90
N VAL A 73 13.69 5.54 -2.85
CA VAL A 73 13.01 6.42 -3.79
C VAL A 73 11.61 6.75 -3.27
N LYS A 74 11.35 8.04 -3.06
CA LYS A 74 10.05 8.54 -2.60
C LYS A 74 9.13 8.74 -3.80
N VAL A 75 8.02 7.99 -3.84
CA VAL A 75 7.03 8.01 -4.91
C VAL A 75 5.73 8.62 -4.37
N SER A 76 5.15 9.56 -5.12
CA SER A 76 3.88 10.19 -4.72
C SER A 76 2.77 9.14 -4.63
N GLU A 77 1.82 9.33 -3.71
CA GLU A 77 0.70 8.40 -3.55
C GLU A 77 -0.17 8.32 -4.81
N ALA A 78 -0.35 9.46 -5.50
CA ALA A 78 -1.05 9.49 -6.77
C ALA A 78 -0.35 8.67 -7.85
N ASP A 79 0.98 8.77 -7.98
CA ASP A 79 1.74 7.96 -8.94
C ASP A 79 1.70 6.47 -8.59
N ALA A 80 1.90 6.13 -7.31
CA ALA A 80 1.92 4.73 -6.88
C ALA A 80 0.56 4.05 -7.11
N VAL A 81 -0.53 4.68 -6.67
CA VAL A 81 -1.89 4.15 -6.85
C VAL A 81 -2.30 4.15 -8.33
N GLY A 82 -2.07 5.26 -9.03
CA GLY A 82 -2.49 5.41 -10.42
C GLY A 82 -1.79 4.43 -11.36
N ARG A 83 -0.45 4.38 -11.32
CA ARG A 83 0.35 3.47 -12.18
C ARG A 83 0.12 2.01 -11.81
N GLY A 84 0.02 1.70 -10.51
CA GLY A 84 -0.34 0.36 -10.05
C GLY A 84 -1.70 -0.09 -10.60
N GLY A 85 -2.71 0.78 -10.52
CA GLY A 85 -4.04 0.50 -11.07
C GLY A 85 -4.06 0.30 -12.58
N LEU A 86 -3.34 1.12 -13.36
CA LEU A 86 -3.21 0.92 -14.81
C LEU A 86 -2.51 -0.41 -15.14
N LYS A 87 -1.39 -0.72 -14.45
CA LYS A 87 -0.64 -1.96 -14.65
C LYS A 87 -1.49 -3.20 -14.35
N MET A 88 -2.24 -3.20 -13.26
CA MET A 88 -3.08 -4.34 -12.87
C MET A 88 -4.33 -4.49 -13.76
N SER A 89 -4.90 -3.38 -14.22
CA SER A 89 -6.10 -3.42 -15.09
C SER A 89 -5.78 -3.66 -16.56
N GLY A 90 -4.54 -3.40 -17.00
CA GLY A 90 -4.15 -3.45 -18.40
C GLY A 90 -4.73 -2.31 -19.25
N LEU A 91 -5.28 -1.27 -18.61
CA LEU A 91 -5.88 -0.13 -19.28
C LEU A 91 -4.87 1.01 -19.50
N GLU A 92 -5.06 1.79 -20.57
CA GLU A 92 -4.27 2.99 -20.82
C GLU A 92 -4.73 4.20 -20.00
N ALA A 93 -5.97 4.18 -19.51
CA ALA A 93 -6.54 5.21 -18.65
C ALA A 93 -7.61 4.62 -17.70
N ALA A 94 -7.62 5.08 -16.45
CA ALA A 94 -8.56 4.64 -15.43
C ALA A 94 -8.76 5.71 -14.35
N LEU A 95 -9.93 5.67 -13.69
CA LEU A 95 -10.10 6.30 -12.38
C LEU A 95 -9.85 5.23 -11.32
N VAL A 96 -8.72 5.32 -10.63
CA VAL A 96 -8.32 4.38 -9.59
C VAL A 96 -8.82 4.89 -8.25
N VAL A 97 -9.59 4.08 -7.53
CA VAL A 97 -10.14 4.43 -6.21
C VAL A 97 -9.41 3.64 -5.14
N SER A 98 -8.72 4.34 -4.23
CA SER A 98 -8.05 3.75 -3.07
C SER A 98 -8.91 3.95 -1.83
N ALA A 99 -9.49 2.87 -1.31
CA ALA A 99 -10.35 2.87 -0.13
C ALA A 99 -9.58 2.43 1.13
N GLY A 100 -8.77 3.34 1.67
CA GLY A 100 -8.00 3.16 2.91
C GLY A 100 -8.72 3.73 4.15
N THR A 101 -8.00 4.46 5.01
CA THR A 101 -8.60 5.16 6.16
C THR A 101 -9.72 6.11 5.72
N GLY A 102 -9.43 6.91 4.68
CA GLY A 102 -10.43 7.59 3.84
C GLY A 102 -10.42 7.00 2.43
N THR A 103 -11.04 7.69 1.48
CA THR A 103 -11.08 7.28 0.07
C THR A 103 -10.39 8.32 -0.81
N ALA A 104 -9.43 7.91 -1.63
CA ALA A 104 -8.78 8.77 -2.63
C ALA A 104 -9.14 8.32 -4.04
N MET A 105 -9.37 9.27 -4.95
CA MET A 105 -9.67 9.01 -6.35
C MET A 105 -8.59 9.63 -7.23
N ILE A 106 -7.90 8.79 -7.99
CA ILE A 106 -6.77 9.16 -8.83
C ILE A 106 -7.14 8.94 -10.29
N ALA A 107 -7.11 10.01 -11.10
CA ALA A 107 -7.19 9.88 -12.54
C ALA A 107 -5.80 9.51 -13.07
N ALA A 108 -5.69 8.37 -13.74
CA ALA A 108 -4.45 7.87 -14.32
C ALA A 108 -4.60 7.72 -15.83
N ARG A 109 -3.62 8.20 -16.60
CA ARG A 109 -3.56 8.08 -18.07
C ARG A 109 -2.10 8.01 -18.51
N GLY A 110 -1.70 6.90 -19.13
CA GLY A 110 -0.31 6.66 -19.51
C GLY A 110 0.63 6.85 -18.32
N THR A 111 1.51 7.86 -18.39
CA THR A 111 2.46 8.19 -17.33
C THR A 111 1.98 9.28 -16.37
N THR A 112 0.80 9.84 -16.60
CA THR A 112 0.23 10.95 -15.82
C THR A 112 -0.74 10.41 -14.76
N CYS A 113 -0.59 10.87 -13.53
CA CYS A 113 -1.46 10.52 -12.41
C CYS A 113 -1.81 11.79 -11.62
N ALA A 114 -3.08 12.01 -11.35
CA ALA A 114 -3.56 13.19 -10.62
C ALA A 114 -4.59 12.81 -9.57
N HIS A 115 -4.41 13.30 -8.34
CA HIS A 115 -5.45 13.25 -7.32
C HIS A 115 -6.58 14.21 -7.71
N VAL A 116 -7.74 13.68 -8.06
CA VAL A 116 -8.87 14.48 -8.53
C VAL A 116 -9.83 14.84 -7.40
N THR A 117 -10.10 13.90 -6.50
CA THR A 117 -10.94 14.13 -5.32
C THR A 117 -10.80 12.97 -4.33
N GLY A 118 -11.47 13.07 -3.19
CA GLY A 118 -11.53 12.03 -2.17
C GLY A 118 -12.65 12.26 -1.17
N SER A 119 -12.80 11.33 -0.24
CA SER A 119 -13.73 11.39 0.88
C SER A 119 -13.02 11.04 2.18
N ALA A 120 -13.38 11.72 3.27
CA ALA A 120 -12.95 11.33 4.61
C ALA A 120 -13.63 10.02 5.08
N VAL A 121 -14.65 9.56 4.35
CA VAL A 121 -15.31 8.27 4.59
C VAL A 121 -14.52 7.16 3.90
N GLY A 122 -14.09 6.18 4.68
CA GLY A 122 -13.38 4.99 4.21
C GLY A 122 -13.44 3.86 5.23
N GLY A 123 -12.49 2.92 5.15
CA GLY A 123 -12.38 1.80 6.08
C GLY A 123 -12.18 2.25 7.52
N GLY A 124 -11.51 3.38 7.76
CA GLY A 124 -11.35 3.94 9.10
C GLY A 124 -12.68 4.34 9.73
N THR A 125 -13.58 4.92 8.93
CA THR A 125 -14.95 5.25 9.36
C THR A 125 -15.76 4.00 9.67
N LEU A 126 -15.68 2.98 8.81
CA LEU A 126 -16.39 1.71 9.02
C LEU A 126 -15.93 1.00 10.30
N LEU A 127 -14.63 0.97 10.57
CA LEU A 127 -14.07 0.41 11.81
C LEU A 127 -14.51 1.22 13.03
N ALA A 128 -14.49 2.56 12.94
CA ALA A 128 -14.94 3.42 14.03
C ALA A 128 -16.41 3.19 14.37
N VAL A 129 -17.30 3.11 13.37
CA VAL A 129 -18.73 2.83 13.57
C VAL A 129 -18.94 1.45 14.17
N ARG A 130 -18.26 0.42 13.65
CA ARG A 130 -18.31 -0.95 14.20
C ARG A 130 -17.93 -0.97 15.68
N ASN A 131 -16.87 -0.26 16.05
CA ASN A 131 -16.37 -0.25 17.42
C ASN A 131 -17.18 0.69 18.34
N ALA A 132 -17.81 1.73 17.81
CA ALA A 132 -18.68 2.63 18.57
C ALA A 132 -19.92 1.90 19.11
N GLY A 133 -20.47 0.95 18.35
CA GLY A 133 -21.59 0.10 18.81
C GLY A 133 -21.21 -0.91 19.90
N ALA A 134 -19.92 -1.15 20.15
CA ALA A 134 -19.44 -2.00 21.24
C ALA A 134 -19.37 -1.25 22.59
N TYR A 135 -19.47 0.08 22.57
CA TYR A 135 -19.69 0.90 23.76
C TYR A 135 -21.18 1.24 23.82
N GLY A 136 -21.96 0.32 24.39
CA GLY A 136 -23.40 0.47 24.57
C GLY A 136 -23.78 1.74 25.33
N PHE A 137 -25.01 2.18 25.08
CA PHE A 137 -25.77 3.05 25.99
C PHE A 137 -25.47 2.66 27.46
N VAL A 138 -24.90 3.58 28.23
CA VAL A 138 -25.12 3.63 29.68
C VAL A 138 -26.53 4.11 29.97
#